data_AF-D5MF80-F1
#
_entry.id   AF-D5MF80-F1
#
_cell.length_a   1.000
_cell.length_b   1.000
_cell.length_c   1.000
_cell.angle_alpha   90.00
_cell.angle_beta   90.00
_cell.angle_gamma   90.00
#
_symmetry.space_group_name_H-M   'P 1'
#
loop_
_entity.id
_entity.type
_entity.pdbx_description
1 polymer ?
#
loop_
_entity_poly.entity_id
_entity_poly.type
_entity_poly.pdbx_seq_one_letter_code
_entity_poly.pdbx_strand_id
1 'polypeptide(L)'
;MQQRRYDAFCEEYNWHRSHEALGRKTPGEVYGASPRPYPGILPPVEYESGVTVRQVRHNGEIKWRGARIYVSDVLAHEPVGLTLIDEDAWEVRYSFHVLGVLEQRLKKIMPATGWHGAEQVNV
;
A
#
# COMPACT_ATOMS: atom_id res chain seq x y z
N MET A 1 0.84 38.11 14.78
CA MET A 1 0.79 37.82 16.24
C MET A 1 0.60 36.33 16.53
N GLN A 2 -0.16 35.58 15.71
CA GLN A 2 -0.40 34.15 15.89
C GLN A 2 0.84 33.26 15.67
N GLN A 3 1.62 33.51 14.60
CA GLN A 3 2.82 32.70 14.28
C GLN A 3 3.83 32.65 15.44
N ARG A 4 4.14 33.80 16.05
CA ARG A 4 5.08 33.86 17.19
C ARG A 4 4.65 33.02 18.40
N ARG A 5 3.34 32.91 18.64
CA ARG A 5 2.79 32.06 19.72
C ARG A 5 2.92 30.58 19.38
N TYR A 6 2.73 30.24 18.10
CA TYR A 6 2.93 28.88 17.60
C TYR A 6 4.40 28.47 17.68
N ASP A 7 5.31 29.34 17.24
CA ASP A 7 6.75 29.06 17.27
C ASP A 7 7.25 28.82 18.70
N ALA A 8 6.81 29.66 19.66
CA ALA A 8 7.12 29.50 21.08
C ALA A 8 6.56 28.19 21.67
N PHE A 9 5.35 27.79 21.26
CA PHE A 9 4.78 26.51 21.66
C PHE A 9 5.58 25.33 21.10
N CYS A 10 5.97 25.38 19.82
CA CYS A 10 6.78 24.33 19.20
C CYS A 10 8.14 24.19 19.89
N GLU A 11 8.79 25.30 20.25
CA GLU A 11 10.04 25.29 21.00
C GLU A 11 9.85 24.61 22.37
N GLU A 12 8.84 25.02 23.14
CA GLU A 12 8.55 24.44 24.44
C GLU A 12 8.22 22.94 24.36
N TYR A 13 7.35 22.56 23.43
CA TYR A 13 6.88 21.19 23.28
C TYR A 13 8.01 20.26 22.83
N ASN A 14 8.81 20.67 21.84
CA ASN A 14 9.84 19.82 21.25
C ASN A 14 11.10 19.74 22.12
N TRP A 15 11.44 20.79 22.87
CA TRP A 15 12.75 20.89 23.54
C TRP A 15 12.73 21.09 25.05
N HIS A 16 11.59 21.46 25.66
CA HIS A 16 11.52 21.71 27.11
C HIS A 16 10.62 20.71 27.85
N ARG A 17 9.60 20.15 27.20
CA ARG A 17 8.66 19.22 27.85
C ARG A 17 9.15 17.78 27.80
N SER A 18 9.44 17.23 28.97
CA SER A 18 9.68 15.80 29.12
C SER A 18 8.36 15.03 29.05
N HIS A 19 8.36 13.93 28.29
CA HIS A 19 7.18 13.09 28.10
C HIS A 19 7.41 11.72 28.73
N GLU A 20 6.51 11.27 29.61
CA GLU A 20 6.66 9.97 30.28
C GLU A 20 6.65 8.80 29.28
N ALA A 21 5.84 8.89 28.22
CA ALA A 21 5.81 7.92 27.14
C ALA A 21 7.15 7.80 26.37
N LEU A 22 7.99 8.83 26.43
CA LEU A 22 9.33 8.84 25.84
C LEU A 22 10.44 8.57 26.88
N GLY A 23 10.09 8.07 28.07
CA GLY A 23 11.05 7.79 29.14
C GLY A 23 11.66 9.07 29.72
N ARG A 24 10.85 10.13 29.88
CA ARG A 24 11.27 11.47 30.33
C ARG A 24 12.20 12.23 29.37
N LYS A 25 12.29 11.78 28.12
CA LYS A 25 12.92 12.54 27.03
C LYS A 25 11.95 13.53 26.41
N THR A 26 12.49 14.52 25.73
CA THR A 26 11.76 15.46 24.89
C THR A 26 11.50 14.87 23.50
N PRO A 27 10.49 15.35 22.75
CA PRO A 27 10.24 14.91 21.39
C PRO A 27 11.44 15.14 20.47
N GLY A 28 12.15 16.26 20.60
CA GLY A 28 13.33 16.59 19.80
C GLY A 28 14.53 15.66 20.03
N GLU A 29 14.63 15.02 21.19
CA GLU A 29 15.68 14.02 21.48
C GLU A 29 15.40 12.65 20.84
N VAL A 30 14.15 12.35 20.53
CA VAL A 30 13.73 11.03 19.99
C VAL A 30 13.40 11.11 18.50
N TYR A 31 12.96 12.27 18.03
CA TYR A 31 12.59 12.46 16.63
C TYR A 31 13.82 12.49 15.72
N GLY A 32 13.88 11.53 14.79
CA GLY A 32 14.75 11.57 13.62
C GLY A 32 13.90 11.72 12.36
N ALA A 33 14.32 12.59 11.44
CA ALA A 33 13.69 12.66 10.13
C ALA A 33 13.73 11.28 9.46
N SER A 34 12.63 10.88 8.82
CA SER A 34 12.60 9.60 8.13
C SER A 34 13.67 9.56 7.03
N PRO A 35 14.47 8.48 6.93
CA PRO A 35 15.43 8.33 5.85
C PRO A 35 14.75 8.21 4.48
N ARG A 36 13.45 7.88 4.45
CA ARG A 36 12.64 7.85 3.24
C ARG A 36 11.99 9.22 3.05
N PRO A 37 12.48 10.05 2.10
CA PRO A 37 11.83 11.33 1.82
C PRO A 37 10.41 11.10 1.32
N TYR A 38 9.49 11.95 1.74
CA TYR A 38 8.12 11.94 1.24
C TYR A 38 8.11 12.46 -0.22
N PRO A 39 7.73 11.64 -1.21
CA PRO A 39 7.64 12.11 -2.57
C PRO A 39 6.35 12.92 -2.75
N GLY A 40 6.43 14.12 -3.33
CA GLY A 40 5.24 14.95 -3.59
C GLY A 40 4.25 14.32 -4.58
N ILE A 41 4.72 13.37 -5.39
CA ILE A 41 3.94 12.56 -6.33
C ILE A 41 4.39 11.12 -6.14
N LEU A 42 3.44 10.21 -5.89
CA LEU A 42 3.76 8.79 -5.79
C LEU A 42 4.15 8.25 -7.18
N PRO A 43 5.23 7.47 -7.29
CA PRO A 43 5.57 6.83 -8.54
C PRO A 43 4.45 5.86 -8.96
N PRO A 44 4.20 5.69 -10.26
CA PRO A 44 3.25 4.69 -10.74
C PRO A 44 3.69 3.28 -10.32
N VAL A 45 2.73 2.39 -10.10
CA VAL A 45 3.01 0.99 -9.83
C VAL A 45 3.49 0.32 -11.12
N GLU A 46 4.73 -0.15 -11.11
CA GLU A 46 5.33 -0.90 -12.21
C GLU A 46 5.30 -2.41 -11.93
N TYR A 47 5.08 -3.19 -12.98
CA TYR A 47 5.06 -4.64 -12.93
C TYR A 47 6.14 -5.20 -13.86
N GLU A 48 6.72 -6.34 -13.48
CA GLU A 48 7.76 -7.01 -14.25
C GLU A 48 7.26 -7.50 -15.62
N SER A 49 8.19 -7.66 -16.55
CA SER A 49 7.92 -8.26 -17.85
C SER A 49 7.43 -9.69 -17.70
N GLY A 50 6.19 -9.96 -18.12
CA GLY A 50 5.53 -11.28 -17.98
C GLY A 50 4.28 -11.25 -17.10
N VAL A 51 4.09 -10.20 -16.32
CA VAL A 51 2.85 -9.97 -15.57
C VAL A 51 1.79 -9.36 -16.48
N THR A 52 0.59 -9.95 -16.48
CA THR A 52 -0.54 -9.38 -17.22
C THR A 52 -1.17 -8.26 -16.40
N VAL A 53 -1.03 -7.01 -16.83
CA VAL A 53 -1.58 -5.85 -16.11
C VAL A 53 -2.99 -5.51 -16.59
N ARG A 54 -3.90 -5.21 -15.66
CA ARG A 54 -5.26 -4.74 -15.93
C ARG A 54 -5.61 -3.53 -15.07
N GLN A 55 -6.24 -2.52 -15.66
CA GLN A 55 -6.79 -1.40 -14.89
C GLN A 55 -8.10 -1.82 -14.22
N VAL A 56 -8.21 -1.53 -12.93
CA VAL A 56 -9.46 -1.61 -12.19
C VAL A 56 -10.35 -0.43 -12.59
N ARG A 57 -11.61 -0.71 -12.91
CA ARG A 57 -12.60 0.30 -13.27
C ARG A 57 -13.08 1.07 -12.05
N HIS A 58 -13.83 2.14 -12.28
CA HIS A 58 -14.42 2.96 -11.21
C HIS A 58 -15.32 2.18 -10.23
N ASN A 59 -15.83 1.01 -10.64
CA ASN A 59 -16.69 0.13 -9.86
C ASN A 59 -15.95 -1.09 -9.28
N GLY A 60 -14.61 -1.03 -9.21
CA GLY A 60 -13.80 -2.07 -8.58
C GLY A 60 -13.60 -3.34 -9.41
N GLU A 61 -14.07 -3.38 -10.66
CA GLU A 61 -13.97 -4.55 -11.53
C GLU A 61 -12.85 -4.46 -12.58
N ILE A 62 -12.32 -5.61 -12.98
CA ILE A 62 -11.43 -5.76 -14.14
C ILE A 62 -12.12 -6.54 -15.27
N LYS A 63 -11.73 -6.26 -16.52
CA LYS A 63 -12.11 -7.09 -17.68
C LYS A 63 -11.09 -8.23 -17.83
N TRP A 64 -11.55 -9.46 -17.68
CA TRP A 64 -10.72 -10.66 -17.80
C TRP A 64 -11.38 -11.71 -18.71
N ARG A 65 -10.71 -12.10 -19.80
CA ARG A 65 -11.16 -13.15 -20.75
C ARG A 65 -12.66 -13.10 -21.10
N GLY A 66 -13.17 -11.89 -21.37
CA GLY A 66 -14.58 -11.68 -21.74
C GLY A 66 -15.57 -11.55 -20.57
N ALA A 67 -15.11 -11.72 -19.32
CA ALA A 67 -15.90 -11.52 -18.12
C ALA A 67 -15.48 -10.22 -17.38
N ARG A 68 -16.35 -9.78 -16.46
CA ARG A 68 -16.05 -8.76 -15.46
C ARG A 68 -15.88 -9.45 -14.12
N ILE A 69 -14.79 -9.14 -13.43
CA ILE A 69 -14.43 -9.77 -12.16
C ILE A 69 -14.21 -8.66 -11.15
N TYR A 70 -14.93 -8.72 -10.04
CA TYR A 70 -14.77 -7.76 -8.94
C TYR A 70 -13.44 -8.00 -8.21
N VAL A 71 -12.70 -6.93 -7.99
CA VAL A 71 -11.43 -6.90 -7.24
C VAL A 71 -11.63 -6.13 -5.94
N SER A 72 -11.84 -4.81 -6.04
CA SER A 72 -12.07 -3.91 -4.91
C SER A 72 -12.33 -2.49 -5.43
N ASP A 73 -13.33 -1.79 -4.89
CA ASP A 73 -13.57 -0.37 -5.19
C ASP A 73 -12.45 0.54 -4.69
N VAL A 74 -11.70 0.13 -3.66
CA VAL A 74 -10.57 0.91 -3.11
C VAL A 74 -9.44 1.05 -4.13
N LEU A 75 -9.34 0.11 -5.06
CA LEU A 75 -8.35 0.10 -6.14
C LEU A 75 -8.89 0.72 -7.43
N ALA A 76 -10.01 1.46 -7.39
CA ALA A 76 -10.55 2.12 -8.58
C ALA A 76 -9.48 2.98 -9.27
N HIS A 77 -9.35 2.81 -10.59
CA HIS A 77 -8.32 3.46 -11.42
C HIS A 77 -6.88 3.05 -11.13
N GLU A 78 -6.64 2.03 -10.32
CA GLU A 78 -5.29 1.47 -10.12
C GLU A 78 -5.03 0.27 -11.05
N PRO A 79 -3.77 0.06 -11.47
CA PRO A 79 -3.38 -1.15 -12.18
C PRO A 79 -3.24 -2.32 -11.20
N VAL A 80 -3.70 -3.50 -11.60
CA VAL A 80 -3.44 -4.77 -10.91
C VAL A 80 -2.71 -5.73 -11.82
N GLY A 81 -1.76 -6.46 -11.26
CA GLY A 81 -0.99 -7.49 -11.93
C GLY A 81 -1.63 -8.85 -11.76
N LEU A 82 -1.69 -9.62 -12.84
CA LEU A 82 -2.11 -11.01 -12.86
C LEU A 82 -0.96 -11.89 -13.34
N THR A 83 -0.55 -12.81 -12.48
CA THR A 83 0.52 -13.77 -12.75
C THR A 83 -0.08 -15.18 -12.79
N LEU A 84 0.21 -15.93 -13.85
CA LEU A 84 -0.23 -17.32 -13.98
C LEU A 84 0.51 -18.17 -12.93
N ILE A 85 -0.23 -18.87 -12.08
CA ILE A 85 0.34 -19.77 -11.06
C ILE A 85 -0.04 -21.25 -11.29
N ASP A 86 -1.14 -21.50 -12.01
CA ASP A 86 -1.59 -22.84 -12.42
C ASP A 86 -2.45 -22.72 -13.70
N GLU A 87 -2.85 -23.83 -14.33
CA GLU A 87 -3.57 -23.89 -15.62
C GLU A 87 -4.75 -22.90 -15.72
N ASP A 88 -5.52 -22.75 -14.64
CA ASP A 88 -6.68 -21.86 -14.57
C ASP A 88 -6.65 -20.96 -13.31
N ALA A 89 -5.49 -20.79 -12.67
CA ALA A 89 -5.33 -19.96 -11.49
C ALA A 89 -4.33 -18.82 -11.73
N TRP A 90 -4.76 -17.61 -11.39
CA TRP A 90 -3.99 -16.38 -11.56
C TRP A 90 -3.86 -15.66 -10.23
N GLU A 91 -2.65 -15.45 -9.76
CA GLU A 91 -2.43 -14.61 -8.59
C GLU A 91 -2.63 -13.13 -8.98
N VAL A 92 -3.43 -12.43 -8.18
CA VAL A 92 -3.75 -11.01 -8.38
C VAL A 92 -3.00 -10.18 -7.33
N ARG A 93 -2.19 -9.22 -7.80
CA ARG A 93 -1.39 -8.34 -6.93
C ARG A 93 -1.62 -6.86 -7.24
N TYR A 94 -1.70 -6.03 -6.20
CA TYR A 94 -1.54 -4.58 -6.30
C TYR A 94 -0.15 -4.21 -5.78
N SER A 95 0.75 -3.74 -6.65
CA SER A 95 2.16 -3.56 -6.32
C SER A 95 2.72 -4.85 -5.66
N PHE A 96 3.30 -4.74 -4.47
CA PHE A 96 3.81 -5.87 -3.69
C PHE A 96 2.74 -6.66 -2.92
N HIS A 97 1.49 -6.17 -2.88
CA HIS A 97 0.43 -6.74 -2.05
C HIS A 97 -0.41 -7.77 -2.79
N VAL A 98 -0.50 -8.99 -2.26
CA VAL A 98 -1.32 -10.08 -2.82
C VAL A 98 -2.78 -9.88 -2.42
N LEU A 99 -3.66 -9.73 -3.41
CA LEU A 99 -5.10 -9.60 -3.20
C LEU A 99 -5.77 -10.97 -3.11
N GLY A 100 -5.28 -11.94 -3.86
CA GLY A 100 -5.81 -13.30 -3.88
C GLY A 100 -5.53 -14.05 -5.16
N VAL A 101 -6.27 -15.14 -5.36
CA VAL A 101 -6.15 -16.01 -6.55
C VAL A 101 -7.46 -15.93 -7.34
N LEU A 102 -7.35 -15.45 -8.57
CA LEU A 102 -8.40 -15.55 -9.57
C LEU A 102 -8.46 -16.97 -10.10
N GLU A 103 -9.55 -17.67 -9.79
CA GLU A 103 -9.91 -18.92 -10.44
C GLU A 103 -10.70 -18.62 -11.73
N GLN A 104 -10.07 -18.92 -12.86
CA GLN A 104 -10.57 -18.53 -14.19
C GLN A 104 -11.91 -19.18 -14.54
N ARG A 105 -12.13 -20.43 -14.11
CA ARG A 105 -13.38 -21.17 -14.35
C ARG A 105 -14.54 -20.58 -13.58
N LEU A 106 -14.33 -20.26 -12.30
CA LEU A 106 -15.36 -19.66 -11.45
C LEU A 106 -15.53 -18.15 -11.67
N LYS A 107 -14.56 -17.50 -12.34
CA LYS A 107 -14.52 -16.04 -12.56
C LYS A 107 -14.60 -15.26 -11.24
N LYS A 108 -13.97 -15.78 -10.21
CA LYS A 108 -13.95 -15.22 -8.85
C LYS A 108 -12.52 -15.13 -8.35
N ILE A 109 -12.26 -14.09 -7.56
CA ILE A 109 -11.03 -13.96 -6.80
C ILE A 109 -11.31 -14.55 -5.42
N MET A 110 -10.59 -15.62 -5.09
CA MET A 110 -10.50 -16.11 -3.73
C MET A 110 -9.51 -15.21 -2.98
N PRO A 111 -9.91 -14.58 -1.87
CA PRO A 111 -9.03 -13.68 -1.13
C PRO A 111 -7.77 -14.43 -0.67
N ALA A 112 -6.64 -13.73 -0.60
CA ALA A 112 -5.46 -14.30 0.02
C ALA A 112 -5.77 -14.63 1.48
N THR A 113 -5.71 -15.91 1.86
CA THR A 113 -6.10 -16.39 3.20
C THR A 113 -5.17 -15.90 4.32
N GLY A 114 -4.12 -15.14 4.02
CA GLY A 114 -3.25 -14.50 5.00
C GLY A 114 -3.35 -12.98 4.95
N TRP A 115 -4.01 -12.36 5.94
CA TRP A 115 -3.93 -10.90 6.19
C TRP A 115 -2.57 -10.47 6.78
N HIS A 116 -1.63 -11.40 6.88
CA HIS A 116 -0.24 -11.16 7.27
C HIS A 116 0.66 -11.65 6.13
N GLY A 117 1.46 -10.74 5.58
CA GLY A 117 2.31 -10.98 4.42
C GLY A 117 3.17 -12.22 4.60
N ALA A 118 3.11 -13.13 3.62
CA ALA A 118 4.22 -14.03 3.39
C ALA A 118 5.40 -13.14 2.99
N GLU A 119 6.36 -13.05 3.90
CA GLU A 119 7.66 -12.41 3.75
C GLU A 119 8.26 -12.79 2.39
N GLN A 120 8.43 -11.80 1.50
CA GLN A 120 9.26 -11.98 0.31
C GLN A 120 10.71 -12.00 0.78
N VAL A 121 11.19 -13.17 1.22
CA VAL A 121 12.62 -13.47 1.34
C VAL A 121 13.16 -13.65 -0.08
N ASN A 122 13.74 -12.59 -0.63
CA ASN A 122 14.67 -12.70 -1.75
C ASN A 122 16.07 -12.97 -1.16
N VAL A 123 16.62 -14.15 -1.47
CA VAL A 123 18.05 -14.47 -1.37
C VAL A 123 18.65 -14.39 -2.77
#